data_AF-A0A958U1R9-F1
#
_entry.id   AF-A0A958U1R9-F1
#
_cell.length_a   1.000
_cell.length_b   1.000
_cell.length_c   1.000
_cell.angle_alpha   90.00
_cell.angle_beta   90.00
_cell.angle_gamma   90.00
#
_symmetry.space_group_name_H-M   'P 1'
#
loop_
_entity.id
_entity.type
_entity.pdbx_description
1 polymer ?
#
loop_
_entity_poly.entity_id
_entity_poly.type
_entity_poly.pdbx_seq_one_letter_code
_entity_poly.pdbx_strand_id
1 'polypeptide(L)' 'DLFIDITVPPVFYEKDFCKNITNVLQNEGSFIFNVGINLEKNSKTLETLTSHFGKGFDLQILQKVNGTNTLIIGQKLMQ' A
#
# COMPACT_ATOMS: atom_id res chain seq x y z
N ASP A 1 -11.28 -26.29 -2.92
CA ASP A 1 -10.91 -25.10 -3.70
C ASP A 1 -10.31 -24.03 -2.82
N LEU A 2 -9.13 -23.53 -3.18
CA LEU A 2 -8.50 -22.38 -2.56
C LEU A 2 -8.82 -21.18 -3.45
N PHE A 3 -9.81 -20.38 -3.06
CA PHE A 3 -10.06 -19.09 -3.69
C PHE A 3 -8.95 -18.15 -3.22
N ILE A 4 -7.92 -17.98 -4.05
CA ILE A 4 -6.93 -16.92 -3.85
C ILE A 4 -7.53 -15.67 -4.48
N ASP A 5 -8.04 -14.75 -3.66
CA ASP A 5 -8.42 -13.42 -4.14
C ASP A 5 -7.17 -12.75 -4.70
N ILE A 6 -7.14 -12.63 -6.03
CA ILE A 6 -6.03 -12.03 -6.78
C ILE A 6 -6.12 -10.50 -6.83
N THR A 7 -7.21 -9.92 -6.32
CA THR A 7 -7.51 -8.49 -6.34
C THR A 7 -7.86 -7.98 -4.95
N VAL A 8 -7.24 -6.88 -4.55
CA VAL A 8 -7.66 -6.15 -3.35
C VAL A 8 -8.85 -5.24 -3.72
N PRO A 9 -9.91 -5.18 -2.90
CA PRO A 9 -11.05 -4.31 -3.15
C PRO A 9 -10.64 -2.83 -3.35
N PRO A 10 -11.27 -2.09 -4.29
CA PRO A 10 -10.87 -0.72 -4.63
C PRO A 10 -10.82 0.26 -3.46
N VAL A 11 -11.68 0.09 -2.46
CA VAL A 11 -11.73 0.92 -1.24
C VAL A 11 -10.39 0.99 -0.51
N PHE A 12 -9.55 -0.05 -0.61
CA PHE A 12 -8.22 -0.07 0.01
C PHE A 12 -7.16 0.73 -0.77
N TYR A 13 -7.50 1.21 -1.97
CA TYR A 13 -6.65 2.13 -2.74
C TYR A 13 -7.07 3.60 -2.60
N GLU A 14 -8.20 3.86 -1.94
CA GLU A 14 -8.78 5.19 -1.84
C GLU A 14 -8.12 6.02 -0.75
N LYS A 15 -8.24 7.35 -0.90
CA LYS A 15 -7.62 8.33 -0.02
C LYS A 15 -8.03 8.17 1.45
N ASP A 16 -9.29 7.84 1.68
CA ASP A 16 -9.84 7.70 3.04
C ASP A 16 -9.21 6.52 3.79
N PHE A 17 -8.90 5.42 3.10
CA PHE A 17 -8.17 4.31 3.69
C PHE A 17 -6.76 4.73 4.14
N CYS A 18 -6.00 5.41 3.27
CA CYS A 18 -4.65 5.91 3.62
C CYS A 18 -4.69 6.92 4.78
N LYS A 19 -5.72 7.79 4.81
CA LYS A 19 -5.92 8.74 5.90
C LYS A 19 -6.21 8.03 7.22
N ASN A 20 -7.01 6.97 7.20
CA ASN A 20 -7.31 6.18 8.39
C ASN A 20 -6.05 5.47 8.92
N ILE A 21 -5.24 4.88 8.04
CA ILE A 21 -3.92 4.33 8.43
C ILE A 21 -3.06 5.41 9.09
N THR A 22 -3.00 6.60 8.48
CA THR A 22 -2.21 7.73 8.99
C THR A 22 -2.63 8.16 10.40
N ASN A 23 -3.94 8.12 10.69
CA ASN A 23 -4.49 8.51 11.98
C ASN A 23 -4.26 7.46 13.07
N VAL A 24 -4.24 6.17 12.70
CA VAL A 24 -4.08 5.06 13.66
C VAL A 24 -2.59 4.79 13.96
N LEU A 25 -1.70 5.06 13.01
CA LEU A 25 -0.26 4.89 13.22
C LEU A 25 0.30 5.95 14.18
N GLN A 26 0.98 5.47 15.21
CA GLN A 26 1.85 6.28 16.06
C GLN A 26 3.03 6.83 15.24
N ASN A 27 3.68 7.87 15.76
CA ASN A 27 4.92 8.37 15.17
C ASN A 27 5.95 7.24 15.07
N GLU A 28 6.68 7.18 13.95
CA GLU A 28 7.60 6.10 13.61
C GLU A 28 6.97 4.71 13.45
N GLY A 29 5.64 4.61 13.54
CA GLY A 29 4.89 3.38 13.30
C GLY A 29 4.95 2.96 11.83
N SER A 30 4.93 1.65 11.60
CA SER A 30 5.04 1.07 10.26
C SER A 30 3.80 0.25 9.89
N PHE A 31 3.53 0.16 8.59
CA PHE A 31 2.54 -0.74 8.02
C PHE A 31 3.13 -1.58 6.88
N ILE A 32 2.52 -2.73 6.63
CA ILE A 32 2.79 -3.57 5.46
C ILE A 32 1.45 -3.74 4.74
N PHE A 33 1.42 -3.40 3.45
CA PHE A 33 0.24 -3.52 2.62
C PHE A 33 0.56 -4.33 1.37
N ASN A 34 -0.04 -5.52 1.26
CA ASN A 34 -0.04 -6.27 0.01
C ASN A 34 -1.09 -5.67 -0.91
N VAL A 35 -0.64 -5.03 -1.99
CA VAL A 35 -1.53 -4.33 -2.91
C VAL A 35 -2.17 -5.27 -3.94
N GLY A 36 -1.80 -6.55 -3.98
CA GLY A 36 -2.37 -7.56 -4.87
C GLY A 36 -1.43 -7.98 -6.01
N ILE A 37 -1.84 -9.01 -6.75
CA ILE A 37 -1.08 -9.58 -7.86
C ILE A 37 -1.25 -8.67 -9.09
N ASN A 38 -0.19 -8.51 -9.90
CA ASN A 38 -0.22 -7.79 -11.18
C ASN A 38 -0.29 -6.24 -11.13
N LEU A 39 -0.06 -5.59 -9.98
CA LEU A 39 -0.04 -4.13 -9.92
C LEU A 39 1.07 -3.47 -10.76
N GLU A 40 2.11 -4.20 -11.16
CA GLU A 40 3.11 -3.72 -12.12
C GLU A 40 2.49 -3.31 -13.45
N LYS A 41 1.36 -3.93 -13.86
CA LYS A 41 0.61 -3.52 -15.06
C LYS A 41 -0.25 -2.28 -14.81
N ASN A 42 -0.50 -1.94 -13.55
CA ASN A 42 -1.35 -0.83 -13.10
C ASN A 42 -0.52 0.22 -12.35
N SER A 43 0.54 0.73 -12.99
CA SER A 43 1.44 1.76 -12.42
C SER A 43 0.68 2.98 -11.87
N LYS A 44 -0.40 3.39 -12.55
CA LYS A 44 -1.24 4.52 -12.14
C LYS A 44 -1.94 4.29 -10.79
N THR A 45 -2.38 3.06 -10.50
CA THR A 45 -3.00 2.71 -9.21
C THR A 45 -1.97 2.80 -8.09
N LEU A 46 -0.75 2.30 -8.35
CA LEU A 46 0.35 2.36 -7.39
C LEU A 46 0.77 3.81 -7.11
N GLU A 47 0.93 4.64 -8.15
CA GLU A 47 1.23 6.07 -8.04
C GLU A 47 0.14 6.84 -7.27
N THR A 48 -1.12 6.55 -7.56
CA THR A 48 -2.25 7.19 -6.87
C THR A 48 -2.24 6.81 -5.39
N LEU A 49 -2.08 5.52 -5.08
CA LEU A 49 -2.03 5.01 -3.71
C LEU A 49 -0.89 5.64 -2.91
N THR A 50 0.33 5.68 -3.46
CA THR A 50 1.48 6.29 -2.76
C THR A 50 1.29 7.79 -2.57
N SER A 51 0.65 8.48 -3.53
CA SER A 51 0.31 9.91 -3.38
C SER A 51 -0.67 10.19 -2.24
N HIS A 52 -1.55 9.24 -1.90
CA HIS A 52 -2.52 9.41 -0.80
C HIS A 52 -1.88 9.42 0.58
N PHE A 53 -0.75 8.74 0.79
CA PHE A 53 0.01 8.78 2.05
C PHE A 53 0.81 10.09 2.19
N GLY A 54 1.17 10.73 1.06
CA GLY A 54 1.84 12.02 1.04
C GLY A 54 3.27 12.00 1.62
N LYS A 55 3.81 13.19 1.95
CA LYS A 55 5.19 13.36 2.42
C LYS A 55 5.43 12.95 3.88
N GLY A 56 4.39 12.54 4.61
CA GLY A 56 4.47 12.13 6.01
C GLY A 56 4.93 10.69 6.21
N PHE A 57 5.25 9.99 5.12
CA PHE A 57 5.68 8.60 5.11
C PHE A 57 6.94 8.42 4.28
N ASP A 58 7.82 7.55 4.75
CA ASP A 58 8.79 6.87 3.90
C ASP A 58 8.13 5.59 3.36
N LEU A 59 8.10 5.42 2.04
CA LEU A 59 7.42 4.32 1.38
C LEU A 59 8.41 3.50 0.54
N GLN A 60 8.56 2.23 0.91
CA GLN A 60 9.32 1.25 0.15
C GLN A 60 8.37 0.33 -0.63
N ILE A 61 8.57 0.24 -1.94
CA ILE A 61 7.79 -0.63 -2.82
C ILE A 61 8.64 -1.85 -3.18
N LEU A 62 8.19 -3.03 -2.76
CA LEU A 62 8.80 -4.30 -3.09
C LEU A 62 7.98 -4.99 -4.17
N GLN A 63 8.52 -5.02 -5.39
CA GLN A 63 7.93 -5.68 -6.53
C GLN A 63 8.28 -7.17 -6.57
N LYS A 64 7.45 -7.99 -7.22
CA LYS A 64 7.67 -9.43 -7.44
C LYS A 64 8.03 -10.23 -6.19
N VAL A 65 7.40 -9.94 -5.06
CA VAL A 65 7.49 -10.82 -3.88
C VAL A 65 6.89 -12.17 -4.29
N ASN A 66 7.71 -13.23 -4.25
CA ASN A 66 7.42 -14.54 -4.86
C ASN A 66 7.03 -14.49 -6.35
N GLY A 67 7.57 -13.53 -7.11
CA GLY A 67 7.36 -13.40 -8.56
C GLY A 67 6.00 -12.82 -8.96
N THR A 68 5.13 -12.45 -8.01
CA THR A 68 3.72 -12.12 -8.32
C THR A 68 3.16 -10.92 -7.54
N ASN A 69 3.53 -10.75 -6.28
CA ASN A 69 2.92 -9.73 -5.41
C ASN A 69 3.74 -8.44 -5.38
N THR A 70 3.05 -7.32 -5.22
CA THR A 70 3.66 -6.04 -4.84
C THR A 70 3.32 -5.76 -3.38
N LEU A 71 4.34 -5.48 -2.57
CA LEU A 71 4.20 -5.02 -1.19
C LEU A 71 4.58 -3.55 -1.10
N ILE A 72 3.86 -2.81 -0.27
CA ILE A 72 4.26 -1.49 0.20
C ILE A 72 4.58 -1.63 1.69
N ILE A 73 5.77 -1.20 2.05
CA ILE A 73 6.16 -0.99 3.45
C ILE A 73 6.18 0.51 3.65
N GLY A 74 5.38 1.02 4.57
CA GLY A 74 5.36 2.44 4.88
C GLY A 74 5.70 2.69 6.33
N GLN A 75 6.59 3.66 6.58
CA GLN A 75 6.94 4.13 7.91
C GLN A 75 6.50 5.58 8.06
N LYS A 76 5.72 5.88 9.10
CA LYS A 76 5.29 7.24 9.41
C LYS A 76 6.49 8.02 9.94
N LEU A 77 6.82 9.14 9.30
CA LEU A 77 7.87 10.03 9.78
C LEU A 77 7.39 10.75 11.05
N MET A 78 8.31 11.11 11.94
CA MET A 78 7.98 12.01 13.04
C MET A 78 7.41 13.32 12.47
N GLN A 79 6.18 13.64 12.85
CA GLN A 79 5.52 14.91 12.54
C GLN A 79 5.54 15.81 13.78
#